data_AF-A0A3M1SI15-F1
#
_entry.id   AF-A0A3M1SI15-F1
#
_cell.length_a   1.000
_cell.length_b   1.000
_cell.length_c   1.000
_cell.angle_alpha   90.00
_cell.angle_beta   90.00
_cell.angle_gamma   90.00
#
_symmetry.space_group_name_H-M   'P 1'
#
loop_
_entity.id
_entity.type
_entity.pdbx_description
1 polymer ?
#
loop_
_entity_poly.entity_id
_entity_poly.type
_entity_poly.pdbx_seq_one_letter_code
_entity_poly.pdbx_strand_id
1 'polypeptide(L)'
;MSRNEKKVNIISGVSFGIKKGEIFGLVGESGSGKSLTALSIMRLVPPFMNIEGEVFFRQKNQMTDLLSLPADEVRKIRGNSIAMVFQEPMTSLNPVFTIGRQIGEVLEIHRGLSKRESRERA
;
A
#
# COMPACT_ATOMS: atom_id res chain seq x y z
N MET A 1 -12.70 -34.31 2.15
CA MET A 1 -13.91 -33.50 2.43
C MET A 1 -13.67 -32.09 1.89
N SER A 2 -14.19 -31.77 0.71
CA SER A 2 -14.13 -30.41 0.15
C SER A 2 -15.20 -29.58 0.84
N ARG A 3 -14.78 -28.64 1.70
CA ARG A 3 -15.67 -27.66 2.30
C ARG A 3 -16.03 -26.69 1.19
N ASN A 4 -17.31 -26.59 0.86
CA ASN A 4 -17.82 -25.62 -0.11
C ASN A 4 -17.69 -24.23 0.50
N GLU A 5 -16.50 -23.61 0.40
CA GLU A 5 -16.24 -22.28 0.92
C GLU A 5 -17.02 -21.25 0.10
N LYS A 6 -18.12 -20.78 0.68
CA LYS A 6 -18.95 -19.75 0.07
C LYS A 6 -18.16 -18.44 0.06
N LYS A 7 -17.65 -18.04 -1.11
CA LYS A 7 -17.03 -16.73 -1.30
C LYS A 7 -18.07 -15.64 -1.01
N VAL A 8 -17.72 -14.69 -0.16
CA VAL A 8 -18.55 -13.52 0.18
C VAL A 8 -17.85 -12.27 -0.34
N ASN A 9 -18.58 -11.45 -1.09
CA ASN A 9 -18.10 -10.14 -1.52
C ASN A 9 -18.24 -9.16 -0.36
N ILE A 10 -17.12 -8.83 0.29
CA ILE A 10 -17.08 -7.87 1.40
C ILE A 10 -17.24 -6.42 0.90
N ILE A 11 -16.69 -6.14 -0.30
CA ILE A 11 -16.81 -4.87 -1.01
C ILE A 11 -17.07 -5.17 -2.48
N SER A 12 -17.90 -4.37 -3.14
CA SER A 12 -18.17 -4.51 -4.57
C SER A 12 -18.46 -3.16 -5.23
N GLY A 13 -18.19 -3.05 -6.53
CA GLY A 13 -18.60 -1.91 -7.35
C GLY A 13 -17.87 -0.59 -7.06
N VAL A 14 -16.64 -0.64 -6.53
CA VAL A 14 -15.86 0.58 -6.25
C VAL A 14 -15.11 1.02 -7.50
N SER A 15 -15.37 2.23 -7.97
CA SER A 15 -14.66 2.81 -9.12
C SER A 15 -14.56 4.32 -8.97
N PHE A 16 -13.33 4.84 -9.02
CA PHE A 16 -13.04 6.27 -9.00
C PHE A 16 -11.66 6.52 -9.62
N GLY A 17 -11.43 7.76 -10.04
CA GLY A 17 -10.13 8.23 -10.52
C GLY A 17 -9.63 9.37 -9.66
N ILE A 18 -8.32 9.41 -9.42
CA ILE A 18 -7.64 10.50 -8.70
C ILE A 18 -6.66 11.15 -9.69
N LYS A 19 -6.83 12.43 -9.97
CA LYS A 19 -5.97 13.20 -10.88
C LYS A 19 -4.67 13.60 -10.19
N LYS A 20 -3.65 13.90 -11.00
CA LYS A 20 -2.38 14.43 -10.48
C LYS A 20 -2.63 15.75 -9.75
N GLY A 21 -2.18 15.84 -8.50
CA GLY A 21 -2.35 17.03 -7.66
C GLY A 21 -3.73 17.15 -7.00
N GLU A 22 -4.61 16.17 -7.18
CA GLU A 22 -5.91 16.13 -6.52
C GLU A 22 -5.78 15.64 -5.08
N ILE A 23 -6.48 16.31 -4.17
CA ILE A 23 -6.73 15.80 -2.82
C ILE A 23 -8.07 15.09 -2.85
N PHE A 24 -8.04 13.76 -2.68
CA PHE A 24 -9.22 12.92 -2.69
C PHE A 24 -9.54 12.43 -1.28
N GLY A 25 -10.81 12.54 -0.87
CA GLY A 25 -11.31 12.05 0.41
C GLY A 25 -12.35 10.96 0.22
N LEU A 26 -12.11 9.78 0.81
CA LEU A 26 -13.10 8.70 0.89
C LEU A 26 -13.75 8.72 2.28
N VAL A 27 -15.04 9.08 2.34
CA VAL A 27 -15.80 9.24 3.59
C VAL A 27 -16.93 8.21 3.68
N GLY A 28 -17.36 7.91 4.90
CA GLY A 28 -18.40 6.92 5.19
C GLY A 28 -18.32 6.40 6.62
N GLU A 29 -19.35 5.70 7.08
CA GLU A 29 -19.45 5.18 8.45
C GLU A 29 -18.36 4.16 8.81
N SER A 30 -18.14 3.89 10.10
CA SER A 30 -17.23 2.82 10.51
C SER A 30 -17.65 1.48 9.88
N GLY A 31 -16.71 0.69 9.40
CA GLY A 31 -17.01 -0.60 8.74
C GLY A 31 -17.45 -0.53 7.28
N SER A 32 -17.67 0.66 6.69
CA SER A 32 -18.05 0.83 5.27
C SER A 32 -17.00 0.39 4.22
N GLY A 33 -15.85 -0.15 4.64
CA GLY A 33 -14.84 -0.66 3.72
C GLY A 33 -13.80 0.35 3.23
N LYS A 34 -13.75 1.57 3.79
CA LYS A 34 -12.76 2.60 3.42
C LYS A 34 -11.31 2.12 3.53
N SER A 35 -10.93 1.58 4.69
CA SER A 35 -9.57 1.08 4.94
C SER A 35 -9.26 -0.11 4.02
N LEU A 36 -10.22 -1.02 3.83
CA LEU A 36 -10.03 -2.18 2.97
C LEU A 36 -9.90 -1.78 1.49
N THR A 37 -10.60 -0.74 1.04
CA THR A 37 -10.44 -0.14 -0.30
C THR A 37 -9.02 0.39 -0.48
N ALA A 38 -8.51 1.17 0.49
CA ALA A 38 -7.14 1.69 0.45
C ALA A 38 -6.08 0.57 0.48
N LEU A 39 -6.28 -0.46 1.32
CA LEU A 39 -5.39 -1.63 1.39
C LEU A 39 -5.41 -2.44 0.09
N SER A 40 -6.56 -2.52 -0.59
CA SER A 40 -6.69 -3.22 -1.88
C SER A 40 -5.86 -2.53 -2.97
N ILE A 41 -5.88 -1.20 -3.03
CA ILE A 41 -5.01 -0.42 -3.94
C ILE A 41 -3.53 -0.73 -3.69
N MET A 42 -3.13 -0.85 -2.42
CA MET A 42 -1.75 -1.13 -2.02
C MET A 42 -1.35 -2.61 -2.09
N ARG A 43 -2.28 -3.51 -2.43
CA ARG A 43 -2.11 -4.98 -2.34
C ARG A 43 -1.63 -5.43 -0.96
N LEU A 44 -2.25 -4.88 0.09
CA LEU A 44 -1.97 -5.15 1.50
C LEU A 44 -3.16 -5.77 2.24
N VAL A 45 -4.13 -6.34 1.51
CA VAL A 45 -5.24 -7.07 2.14
C VAL A 45 -4.72 -8.35 2.82
N PRO A 46 -5.43 -8.86 3.84
CA PRO A 46 -5.06 -10.12 4.48
C PRO A 46 -4.99 -11.29 3.46
N PRO A 47 -4.11 -12.29 3.67
CA PRO A 47 -3.90 -13.38 2.71
C PRO A 47 -5.14 -14.22 2.37
N PHE A 48 -6.16 -14.21 3.22
CA PHE A 48 -7.42 -14.92 3.01
C PHE A 48 -8.43 -14.12 2.16
N MET A 49 -8.11 -12.88 1.79
CA MET A 49 -8.92 -12.05 0.92
C MET A 49 -8.34 -12.03 -0.50
N ASN A 50 -9.24 -11.96 -1.49
CA ASN A 50 -8.88 -11.79 -2.89
C ASN A 50 -9.29 -10.40 -3.37
N ILE A 51 -8.51 -9.84 -4.29
CA ILE A 51 -8.81 -8.57 -4.97
C ILE A 51 -9.12 -8.92 -6.42
N GLU A 52 -10.24 -8.42 -6.93
CA GLU A 52 -10.66 -8.55 -8.33
C GLU A 52 -10.86 -7.15 -8.92
N GLY A 53 -10.54 -6.96 -10.20
CA GLY A 53 -10.59 -5.68 -10.89
C GLY A 53 -9.22 -5.20 -11.36
N GLU A 54 -9.05 -3.89 -11.50
CA GLU A 54 -7.85 -3.24 -12.02
C GLU A 54 -7.53 -2.00 -11.18
N VAL A 55 -6.23 -1.73 -10.96
CA VAL A 55 -5.76 -0.54 -10.24
C VAL A 55 -4.68 0.13 -11.08
N PHE A 56 -5.09 1.11 -11.88
CA PHE A 56 -4.17 1.82 -12.77
C PHE A 56 -3.41 2.94 -12.05
N PHE A 57 -2.08 2.89 -12.12
CA PHE A 57 -1.18 3.91 -11.61
C PHE A 57 -0.29 4.46 -12.73
N ARG A 58 -0.15 5.79 -12.79
CA ARG A 58 0.70 6.46 -13.78
C ARG A 58 2.11 6.65 -13.24
N GLN A 59 3.10 6.02 -13.85
CA GLN A 59 4.53 6.22 -13.56
C GLN A 59 5.27 6.68 -14.82
N LYS A 60 6.02 7.79 -14.74
CA LYS A 60 6.83 8.33 -15.86
C LYS A 60 6.09 8.35 -17.20
N ASN A 61 4.83 8.81 -17.18
CA ASN A 61 3.88 8.88 -18.31
C ASN A 61 3.29 7.55 -18.82
N GLN A 62 3.69 6.41 -18.27
CA GLN A 62 3.08 5.11 -18.57
C GLN A 62 1.99 4.78 -17.55
N MET A 63 0.92 4.14 -18.00
CA MET A 63 -0.13 3.62 -17.12
C MET A 63 0.13 2.14 -16.87
N THR A 64 0.12 1.72 -15.61
CA THR A 64 0.40 0.34 -15.22
C THR A 64 -0.70 -0.14 -14.28
N ASP A 65 -1.28 -1.31 -14.56
CA ASP A 65 -2.16 -1.98 -13.60
C ASP A 65 -1.33 -2.64 -12.49
N LEU A 66 -1.48 -2.15 -11.26
CA LEU A 66 -0.75 -2.65 -10.09
C LEU A 66 -1.11 -4.09 -9.74
N LEU A 67 -2.31 -4.57 -10.08
CA LEU A 67 -2.76 -5.92 -9.74
C LEU A 67 -2.11 -6.98 -10.63
N SER A 68 -1.89 -6.68 -11.91
CA SER A 68 -1.17 -7.54 -12.86
C SER A 68 0.35 -7.66 -12.60
N LEU A 69 0.95 -6.72 -11.86
CA LEU A 69 2.39 -6.69 -11.66
C LEU A 69 2.92 -7.84 -10.76
N PRO A 70 4.15 -8.32 -11.00
CA PRO A 70 4.87 -9.16 -10.05
C PRO A 70 5.09 -8.46 -8.70
N ALA A 71 5.18 -9.25 -7.62
CA ALA A 71 5.22 -8.72 -6.26
C ALA A 71 6.45 -7.83 -5.97
N ASP A 72 7.58 -8.12 -6.60
CA ASP A 72 8.82 -7.36 -6.54
C ASP A 72 8.70 -6.00 -7.25
N GLU A 73 8.03 -5.93 -8.40
CA GLU A 73 7.74 -4.66 -9.07
C GLU A 73 6.80 -3.78 -8.22
N VAL A 74 5.78 -4.37 -7.60
CA VAL A 74 4.93 -3.63 -6.65
C VAL A 74 5.73 -3.14 -5.44
N ARG A 75 6.72 -3.90 -4.95
CA ARG A 75 7.62 -3.45 -3.87
C ARG A 75 8.46 -2.23 -4.27
N LYS A 76 8.91 -2.13 -5.52
CA LYS A 76 9.66 -0.96 -6.03
C LYS A 76 8.79 0.30 -6.13
N ILE A 77 7.49 0.13 -6.42
CA ILE A 77 6.52 1.24 -6.47
C ILE A 77 6.19 1.72 -5.05
N ARG A 78 5.94 0.79 -4.13
CA ARG A 78 5.70 1.10 -2.71
C ARG A 78 6.95 1.72 -2.07
N GLY A 79 6.75 2.70 -1.20
CA GLY A 79 7.82 3.40 -0.50
C GLY A 79 8.57 4.44 -1.35
N ASN A 80 8.49 4.36 -2.68
CA ASN A 80 9.15 5.32 -3.58
C ASN A 80 8.16 6.22 -4.34
N SER A 81 7.13 5.64 -4.96
CA SER A 81 6.10 6.38 -5.71
C SER A 81 4.76 6.45 -5.00
N ILE A 82 4.42 5.42 -4.20
CA ILE A 82 3.20 5.37 -3.39
C ILE A 82 3.58 5.01 -1.96
N ALA A 83 3.10 5.78 -1.00
CA ALA A 83 3.29 5.53 0.43
C ALA A 83 1.93 5.49 1.13
N MET A 84 1.88 4.77 2.24
CA MET A 84 0.69 4.68 3.08
C MET A 84 1.08 4.95 4.53
N VAL A 85 0.28 5.76 5.21
CA VAL A 85 0.31 5.93 6.66
C VAL A 85 -0.90 5.17 7.21
N PHE A 86 -0.65 4.14 8.03
CA PHE A 86 -1.70 3.29 8.58
C PHE A 86 -2.49 4.01 9.68
N GLN A 87 -3.71 3.53 9.96
CA GLN A 87 -4.60 4.12 10.99
C GLN A 87 -4.02 4.02 12.40
N GLU A 88 -3.24 2.96 12.68
CA GLU A 88 -2.48 2.78 13.92
C GLU A 88 -0.99 2.94 13.61
N PRO A 89 -0.49 4.16 13.33
CA PRO A 89 0.89 4.35 12.88
C PRO A 89 1.92 3.94 13.94
N MET A 90 1.53 3.97 15.22
CA MET A 90 2.40 3.64 16.34
C MET A 90 2.81 2.16 16.39
N THR A 91 1.99 1.25 15.87
CA THR A 91 2.33 -0.19 15.83
C THR A 91 3.39 -0.52 14.79
N SER A 92 3.69 0.43 13.89
CA SER A 92 4.70 0.26 12.84
C SER A 92 6.13 0.50 13.35
N LEU A 93 6.31 1.06 14.55
CA LEU A 93 7.62 1.29 15.15
C LEU A 93 7.95 0.20 16.16
N ASN A 94 9.10 -0.43 15.98
CA ASN A 94 9.68 -1.34 16.95
C ASN A 94 10.42 -0.53 18.03
N PRO A 95 10.01 -0.61 19.31
CA PRO A 95 10.59 0.19 20.39
C PRO A 95 12.05 -0.17 20.72
N VAL A 96 12.54 -1.32 20.23
CA VAL A 96 13.95 -1.73 20.38
C VAL A 96 14.89 -0.84 19.56
N PHE A 97 14.40 -0.17 18.52
CA PHE A 97 15.20 0.67 17.62
C PHE A 97 14.84 2.15 17.73
N THR A 98 15.83 3.02 17.52
CA THR A 98 15.59 4.47 17.44
C THR A 98 14.74 4.81 16.22
N ILE A 99 14.01 5.92 16.30
CA ILE A 99 13.20 6.44 15.18
C ILE A 99 14.08 6.63 13.93
N GLY A 100 15.23 7.28 14.09
CA GLY A 100 16.16 7.51 12.97
C GLY A 100 16.67 6.21 12.31
N ARG A 101 16.90 5.14 13.09
CA ARG A 101 17.30 3.84 12.51
C ARG A 101 16.21 3.25 11.63
N GLN A 102 14.95 3.31 12.10
CA GLN A 102 13.80 2.75 11.38
C GLN A 102 13.45 3.58 10.13
N ILE A 103 13.54 4.91 10.22
CA ILE A 103 13.42 5.79 9.05
C ILE A 103 14.55 5.52 8.04
N GLY A 104 15.78 5.40 8.51
CA GLY A 104 16.94 5.12 7.67
C GLY A 104 16.83 3.77 6.93
N GLU A 105 16.29 2.73 7.58
CA GLU A 105 16.07 1.43 6.96
C GLU A 105 15.14 1.51 5.73
N VAL A 106 14.10 2.34 5.78
CA VAL A 106 13.21 2.57 4.62
C VAL A 106 14.01 3.16 3.44
N LEU A 107 14.94 4.07 3.70
CA LEU A 107 15.81 4.65 2.68
C LEU A 107 16.84 3.64 2.13
N GLU A 108 17.38 2.78 2.99
CA GLU A 108 18.27 1.68 2.59
C GLU A 108 17.53 0.73 1.62
N ILE A 109 16.32 0.29 1.99
CA ILE A 109 15.53 -0.70 1.23
C ILE A 109 15.00 -0.13 -0.09
N HIS A 110 14.41 1.06 -0.06
CA HIS A 110 13.68 1.59 -1.22
C HIS A 110 14.50 2.54 -2.11
N ARG A 111 15.64 3.05 -1.61
CA ARG A 111 16.50 3.97 -2.38
C ARG A 111 17.94 3.47 -2.53
N GLY A 112 18.29 2.32 -1.96
CA GLY A 112 19.62 1.72 -2.09
C GLY A 112 20.73 2.55 -1.44
N LEU A 113 20.40 3.43 -0.50
CA LEU A 113 21.38 4.24 0.22
C LEU A 113 22.20 3.36 1.16
N SER A 114 23.48 3.66 1.30
CA SER A 114 24.31 3.06 2.34
C SER A 114 23.85 3.50 3.73
N LYS A 115 24.19 2.73 4.77
CA LYS A 115 23.87 3.08 6.16
C LYS A 115 24.32 4.51 6.55
N ARG A 116 25.46 4.96 6.01
CA ARG A 116 25.99 6.30 6.26
C ARG A 116 25.10 7.35 5.61
N GLU A 117 24.79 7.20 4.33
CA GLU A 117 23.94 8.13 3.58
C GLU A 117 22.52 8.19 4.14
N SER A 118 21.95 7.04 4.54
CA SER A 118 20.64 6.99 5.17
C SER A 118 20.62 7.72 6.51
N ARG A 119 21.70 7.64 7.31
CA ARG A 119 21.81 8.33 8.59
C ARG A 119 21.98 9.84 8.44
N GLU A 120 22.67 10.30 7.40
CA GLU A 120 22.84 11.73 7.11
C GLU A 120 21.54 12.38 6.61
N ARG A 121 20.64 11.59 6.04
CA ARG A 121 19.40 12.06 5.42
C ARG A 121 18.15 11.92 6.30
N ALA A 122 18.20 11.05 7.31
CA ALA A 122 17.13 10.80 8.27
C ALA A 122 17.21 11.74 9.48
#